data_AF-A0A924JD34-F1
#
_entry.id   AF-A0A924JD34-F1
#
_cell.length_a   1.000
_cell.length_b   1.000
_cell.length_c   1.000
_cell.angle_alpha   90.00
_cell.angle_beta   90.00
_cell.angle_gamma   90.00
#
_symmetry.space_group_name_H-M   'P 1'
#
loop_
_entity.id
_entity.type
_entity.pdbx_description
1 polymer ?
#
loop_
_entity_poly.entity_id
_entity_poly.type
_entity_poly.pdbx_seq_one_letter_code
_entity_poly.pdbx_strand_id
1 'polypeptide(L)'
;MLKEFRLFIAQGNVLDLAVGIVIGSAFGKIITSLVEDILNPIIGLVLGGVDFSMMKIVLKEAVGTQPEVAIMYGNFLNTLIQFLLIGWVIFMVVKAANRARLSDSMAPKE
;
A
#
# COMPACT_ATOMS: atom_id res chain seq x y z
N MET A 1 -6.16 17.65 -31.64
CA MET A 1 -5.99 17.64 -30.16
C MET A 1 -7.19 17.08 -29.39
N LEU A 2 -8.30 17.80 -29.13
CA LEU A 2 -9.41 17.28 -28.30
C LEU A 2 -10.10 16.02 -28.88
N LYS A 3 -10.28 15.96 -30.21
CA LYS A 3 -10.84 14.78 -30.88
C LYS A 3 -9.88 13.59 -30.86
N GLU A 4 -8.58 13.82 -31.08
CA GLU A 4 -7.53 12.79 -30.99
C GLU A 4 -7.36 12.28 -29.57
N PHE A 5 -7.40 13.17 -28.57
CA PHE A 5 -7.40 12.81 -27.16
C PHE A 5 -8.59 11.92 -26.85
N ARG A 6 -9.82 12.31 -27.24
CA ARG A 6 -11.01 11.48 -27.07
C ARG A 6 -10.87 10.11 -27.74
N LEU A 7 -10.25 10.04 -28.92
CA LEU A 7 -9.99 8.78 -29.62
C LEU A 7 -8.98 7.90 -28.86
N PHE A 8 -7.97 8.52 -28.24
CA PHE A 8 -6.94 7.85 -27.46
C PHE A 8 -7.47 7.26 -26.16
N ILE A 9 -8.23 8.03 -25.36
CA ILE A 9 -8.89 7.50 -24.14
C ILE A 9 -10.01 6.50 -24.44
N ALA A 10 -10.59 6.54 -25.64
CA ALA A 10 -11.58 5.53 -26.07
C ALA A 10 -10.94 4.17 -26.42
N GLN A 11 -9.61 4.06 -26.45
CA GLN A 11 -8.94 2.77 -26.57
C GLN A 11 -9.14 1.99 -25.26
N GLY A 12 -9.93 0.91 -25.30
CA GLY A 12 -10.28 0.12 -24.10
C GLY A 12 -9.08 -0.33 -23.26
N ASN A 13 -7.97 -0.73 -23.90
CA ASN A 13 -6.73 -1.09 -23.21
C ASN A 13 -6.12 0.04 -22.36
N VAL A 14 -6.27 1.30 -22.81
CA VAL A 14 -5.77 2.47 -22.07
C VAL A 14 -6.69 2.79 -20.88
N LEU A 15 -8.01 2.68 -21.09
CA LEU A 15 -9.00 2.92 -20.04
C LEU A 15 -8.87 1.89 -18.90
N ASP A 16 -8.77 0.60 -19.23
CA ASP A 16 -8.62 -0.47 -18.23
C ASP A 16 -7.32 -0.34 -17.44
N LEU A 17 -6.22 0.01 -18.14
CA LEU A 17 -4.93 0.29 -17.50
C LEU A 17 -5.02 1.50 -16.56
N ALA A 18 -5.65 2.59 -16.99
CA ALA A 18 -5.81 3.80 -16.19
C ALA A 18 -6.63 3.53 -14.92
N VAL A 19 -7.74 2.80 -15.06
CA VAL A 19 -8.58 2.39 -13.91
C VAL A 19 -7.79 1.51 -12.95
N GLY A 20 -7.04 0.52 -13.46
CA GLY A 20 -6.20 -0.35 -12.64
C GLY A 20 -5.15 0.40 -11.81
N ILE A 21 -4.46 1.38 -12.41
CA ILE A 21 -3.46 2.22 -11.73
C ILE A 21 -4.12 3.09 -10.66
N VAL A 22 -5.23 3.76 -10.99
CA VAL A 22 -5.94 4.64 -10.05
C VAL A 22 -6.42 3.85 -8.84
N ILE A 23 -7.10 2.71 -9.06
CA ILE A 23 -7.58 1.84 -7.98
C ILE A 23 -6.40 1.29 -7.18
N GLY A 24 -5.34 0.81 -7.84
CA GLY A 24 -4.15 0.29 -7.17
C GLY A 24 -3.49 1.33 -6.26
N SER A 25 -3.35 2.57 -6.75
CA SER A 25 -2.77 3.67 -5.96
C SER A 25 -3.65 4.07 -4.77
N ALA A 26 -4.97 4.11 -4.93
CA ALA A 26 -5.91 4.43 -3.87
C ALA A 26 -5.91 3.31 -2.81
N PHE A 27 -5.90 2.06 -3.24
CA PHE A 27 -5.85 0.91 -2.36
C PHE A 27 -4.56 0.85 -1.54
N GLY A 28 -3.41 1.13 -2.16
CA GLY A 28 -2.13 1.26 -1.45
C GLY A 28 -2.20 2.26 -0.30
N LYS A 29 -2.79 3.45 -0.54
CA LYS A 29 -2.98 4.48 0.50
C LYS A 29 -3.86 4.02 1.66
N ILE A 30 -4.91 3.24 1.38
CA ILE A 30 -5.77 2.68 2.44
C ILE A 30 -4.96 1.76 3.36
N ILE A 31 -4.09 0.92 2.79
CA ILE A 31 -3.23 0.04 3.60
C ILE A 31 -2.16 0.83 4.34
N THR A 32 -1.53 1.83 3.70
CA THR A 32 -0.58 2.73 4.38
C THR A 32 -1.24 3.41 5.59
N SER A 33 -2.42 3.99 5.43
CA SER A 33 -3.19 4.61 6.54
C SER A 33 -3.56 3.60 7.63
N LEU A 34 -3.93 2.36 7.27
CA LEU A 34 -4.17 1.31 8.26
C LEU A 34 -2.93 1.05 9.12
N VAL A 35 -1.73 1.06 8.54
CA VAL A 35 -0.50 0.85 9.33
C VAL A 35 -0.13 2.09 10.12
N GLU A 36 -0.13 3.26 9.48
CA GLU A 36 0.35 4.50 10.09
C GLU A 36 -0.62 5.09 11.10
N ASP A 37 -1.92 5.10 10.80
CA ASP A 37 -2.93 5.78 11.62
C ASP A 37 -3.59 4.84 12.64
N ILE A 38 -3.52 3.52 12.44
CA ILE A 38 -4.19 2.54 13.31
C ILE A 38 -3.18 1.62 13.99
N LEU A 39 -2.34 0.90 13.25
CA LEU A 39 -1.41 -0.06 13.87
C LEU A 39 -0.29 0.62 14.65
N ASN A 40 0.35 1.66 14.11
CA ASN A 40 1.46 2.33 14.76
C ASN A 40 1.07 2.96 16.12
N PRO A 41 -0.07 3.66 16.28
CA PRO A 41 -0.50 4.15 17.59
C PRO A 41 -0.75 3.02 18.60
N ILE A 42 -1.34 1.90 18.16
CA ILE A 42 -1.58 0.74 19.03
C ILE A 42 -0.27 0.11 19.48
N ILE A 43 0.67 -0.10 18.56
CA ILE A 43 2.01 -0.63 18.86
C ILE A 43 2.76 0.34 19.78
N GLY A 44 2.69 1.64 19.49
CA GLY A 44 3.32 2.68 20.30
C GLY A 44 2.78 2.73 21.72
N LEU A 45 1.46 2.56 21.90
CA LEU A 45 0.84 2.44 23.22
C LEU A 45 1.40 1.25 24.01
N VAL A 46 1.55 0.09 23.35
CA VAL A 46 2.08 -1.14 23.96
C VAL A 46 3.57 -0.99 24.32
N LEU A 47 4.34 -0.27 23.51
CA LEU A 47 5.77 -0.02 23.72
C LEU A 47 6.06 1.16 24.69
N GLY A 48 5.04 1.70 25.36
CA GLY A 48 5.20 2.74 26.38
C GLY A 48 5.15 4.19 25.84
N GLY A 49 4.46 4.41 24.73
CA GLY A 49 4.26 5.73 24.11
C GLY A 49 5.34 6.12 23.10
N VAL A 50 6.18 5.17 22.67
CA VAL A 50 7.21 5.41 21.65
C VAL A 50 6.59 5.26 20.27
N ASP A 51 6.74 6.27 19.43
CA ASP A 51 6.38 6.15 18.01
C ASP A 51 7.37 5.20 17.32
N PHE A 52 6.87 4.03 16.93
CA PHE A 52 7.64 3.00 16.26
C PHE A 52 8.31 3.51 14.97
N SER A 53 7.64 4.42 14.24
CA SER A 53 8.16 4.98 12.99
C SER A 53 9.40 5.86 13.21
N MET A 54 9.51 6.46 14.40
CA MET A 54 10.60 7.37 14.79
C MET A 54 11.82 6.64 15.36
N MET A 55 11.76 5.31 15.49
CA MET A 55 12.87 4.50 15.97
C MET A 55 14.06 4.60 15.02
N LYS A 56 15.17 5.12 15.54
CA LYS A 56 16.37 5.40 14.77
C LYS A 56 17.64 5.10 15.55
N ILE A 57 18.69 4.72 14.84
CA ILE A 57 20.06 4.63 15.38
C ILE A 57 20.82 5.84 14.84
N VAL A 58 21.22 6.74 15.71
CA VAL A 58 22.02 7.91 15.35
C VAL A 58 23.48 7.47 15.17
N LEU A 59 24.01 7.62 13.95
CA LEU A 59 25.41 7.34 13.62
C LEU A 59 26.29 8.56 13.84
N LYS A 60 25.74 9.75 13.59
CA LYS A 60 26.39 11.03 13.84
C LYS A 60 25.36 12.02 14.34
N GLU A 61 25.63 12.60 15.51
CA GLU A 61 24.76 13.62 16.10
C GLU A 61 24.74 14.89 15.24
N ALA A 62 23.63 15.64 15.35
CA ALA A 62 23.51 16.94 14.73
C ALA A 62 24.48 17.93 15.40
N VAL A 63 25.20 18.72 14.60
CA VAL A 63 26.12 19.75 15.13
C VAL A 63 25.85 21.08 14.42
N GLY A 64 25.42 22.08 15.19
CA GLY A 64 25.04 23.39 14.66
C GLY A 64 23.86 23.28 13.70
N THR A 65 24.08 23.64 12.43
CA THR A 65 23.06 23.55 11.37
C THR A 65 23.11 22.24 10.58
N GLN A 66 24.06 21.34 10.87
CA GLN A 66 24.12 20.04 10.20
C GLN A 66 23.11 19.08 10.83
N PRO A 67 22.20 18.48 10.03
CA PRO A 67 21.29 17.46 10.53
C PRO A 67 22.06 16.22 10.97
N GLU A 68 21.48 15.49 11.92
CA GLU A 68 21.98 14.17 12.32
C GLU A 68 21.97 13.18 11.14
N VAL A 69 22.89 12.23 11.18
CA VAL A 69 22.88 11.08 10.28
C VAL A 69 22.39 9.89 11.09
N ALA A 70 21.18 9.42 10.78
CA ALA A 70 20.55 8.32 11.50
C ALA A 70 19.98 7.27 10.55
N ILE A 71 20.06 5.99 10.97
CA ILE A 71 19.36 4.88 10.32
C ILE A 71 17.96 4.81 10.92
N MET A 72 16.94 5.11 10.12
CA MET A 72 15.53 5.07 10.53
C MET A 72 14.94 3.67 10.35
N TYR A 73 15.39 2.73 11.17
CA TYR A 73 14.97 1.32 11.07
C TYR A 73 13.48 1.12 11.38
N GLY A 74 12.88 1.99 12.20
CA GLY A 74 11.44 2.00 12.46
C GLY A 74 10.63 2.20 11.18
N ASN A 75 10.97 3.23 10.40
CA ASN A 75 10.34 3.51 9.11
C ASN A 75 10.54 2.36 8.10
N PHE A 76 11.73 1.76 8.08
CA PHE A 76 11.99 0.60 7.21
C PHE A 76 11.09 -0.58 7.56
N LEU A 77 10.96 -0.93 8.85
CA LEU A 77 10.10 -2.03 9.26
C LEU A 77 8.62 -1.70 9.03
N ASN A 78 8.19 -0.44 9.21
CA ASN A 78 6.85 0.02 8.86
C ASN A 78 6.56 -0.23 7.37
N THR A 79 7.46 0.21 6.48
CA THR A 79 7.35 -0.05 5.03
C THR A 79 7.28 -1.54 4.72
N LEU A 80 8.07 -2.38 5.41
CA LEU A 80 8.05 -3.83 5.23
C LEU A 80 6.70 -4.44 5.65
N ILE A 81 6.15 -4.00 6.78
CA ILE A 81 4.82 -4.44 7.26
C ILE A 81 3.74 -4.01 6.27
N GLN A 82 3.76 -2.76 5.79
CA GLN A 82 2.83 -2.28 4.76
C GLN A 82 2.89 -3.16 3.51
N PHE A 83 4.07 -3.47 3.01
CA PHE A 83 4.26 -4.35 1.85
C PHE A 83 3.65 -5.74 2.06
N LEU A 84 3.93 -6.37 3.21
CA LEU A 84 3.38 -7.68 3.55
C LEU A 84 1.84 -7.65 3.66
N LEU A 85 1.26 -6.60 4.23
CA LEU A 85 -0.19 -6.44 4.33
C LEU A 85 -0.83 -6.22 2.96
N ILE A 86 -0.25 -5.36 2.12
CA ILE A 86 -0.73 -5.17 0.74
C ILE A 86 -0.71 -6.51 0.00
N GLY A 87 0.41 -7.24 0.06
CA GLY A 87 0.54 -8.54 -0.57
C GLY A 87 -0.48 -9.56 -0.06
N TRP A 88 -0.70 -9.59 1.26
CA TRP A 88 -1.70 -10.45 1.89
C TRP A 88 -3.13 -10.14 1.42
N VAL A 89 -3.51 -8.86 1.36
CA VAL A 89 -4.85 -8.49 0.90
C VAL A 89 -5.04 -8.77 -0.59
N ILE A 90 -4.04 -8.49 -1.43
CA ILE A 90 -4.08 -8.86 -2.86
C ILE A 90 -4.26 -10.37 -3.00
N PHE A 91 -3.51 -11.17 -2.23
CA PHE A 91 -3.67 -12.62 -2.22
C PHE A 91 -5.10 -13.06 -1.84
N MET A 92 -5.71 -12.46 -0.81
CA MET A 92 -7.10 -12.74 -0.44
C MET A 92 -8.08 -12.38 -1.55
N VAL A 93 -7.91 -11.22 -2.20
CA VAL A 93 -8.75 -10.79 -3.33
C VAL A 93 -8.65 -11.76 -4.50
N VAL A 94 -7.43 -12.15 -4.89
CA VAL A 94 -7.19 -13.12 -5.96
C VAL A 94 -7.78 -14.48 -5.61
N LYS A 95 -7.62 -14.94 -4.35
CA LYS A 95 -8.21 -16.19 -3.87
C LYS A 95 -9.74 -16.15 -3.93
N ALA A 96 -10.36 -15.04 -3.52
CA ALA A 96 -11.81 -14.85 -3.59
C ALA A 96 -12.31 -14.83 -5.04
N ALA A 97 -11.63 -14.10 -5.93
CA ALA A 97 -11.96 -14.05 -7.34
C ALA A 97 -11.84 -15.43 -8.01
N ASN A 98 -10.78 -16.19 -7.72
CA ASN A 98 -10.60 -17.55 -8.22
C ASN A 98 -11.71 -18.49 -7.71
N ARG A 99 -12.12 -18.36 -6.45
CA ARG A 99 -13.24 -19.14 -5.88
C ARG A 99 -14.57 -18.81 -6.54
N ALA A 100 -14.85 -17.54 -6.82
CA ALA A 100 -16.08 -17.12 -7.51
C ALA A 100 -16.13 -17.66 -8.94
N ARG A 101 -15.02 -17.57 -9.69
CA ARG A 101 -14.93 -18.13 -11.05
C ARG A 101 -15.10 -19.64 -11.10
N LEU A 102 -14.60 -20.36 -10.09
CA LEU A 102 -14.83 -21.80 -9.95
C LEU A 102 -16.32 -22.11 -9.72
N SER A 103 -17.02 -21.27 -8.94
CA SER A 103 -18.47 -21.41 -8.72
C SER A 103 -19.27 -21.22 -10.02
N ASP A 104 -18.93 -20.23 -10.84
CA ASP A 104 -19.61 -19.98 -12.13
C ASP A 104 -19.39 -21.11 -13.13
N SER A 105 -18.23 -21.79 -13.08
CA SER A 105 -17.93 -22.93 -13.95
C SER A 105 -18.67 -24.23 -13.58
N MET A 106 -19.24 -24.29 -12.37
CA MET A 106 -19.99 -25.43 -11.84
C MET A 106 -21.51 -25.20 -11.85
N ALA A 107 -21.97 -24.02 -12.25
CA ALA A 107 -23.39 -23.78 -12.47
C ALA A 107 -23.88 -24.70 -13.62
N PRO A 108 -24.92 -25.52 -13.41
CA PRO A 108 -25.50 -26.32 -14.48
C PRO A 108 -25.90 -25.36 -15.61
N LYS A 109 -25.34 -25.58 -16.79
CA LYS A 109 -25.85 -24.93 -18.00
C LYS A 109 -27.24 -25.53 -18.25
N GLU A 110 -28.29 -24.76 -17.95
CA GLU A 110 -29.64 -25.03 -18.46
C GLU A 110 -29.68 -24.89 -19.98
#